data_AF-A0AAE2CVR4-F1
#
_entry.id   AF-A0AAE2CVR4-F1
#
_cell.length_a   1.000
_cell.length_b   1.000
_cell.length_c   1.000
_cell.angle_alpha   90.00
_cell.angle_beta   90.00
_cell.angle_gamma   90.00
#
_symmetry.space_group_name_H-M   'P 1'
#
loop_
_entity.id
_entity.type
_entity.pdbx_description
1 polymer ?
#
loop_
_entity_poly.entity_id
_entity_poly.type
_entity_poly.pdbx_seq_one_letter_code
_entity_poly.pdbx_strand_id
1 'polypeptide(L)'
;VPWIQVSKSRALLLMVKPEIFLVAVTMGALLHAVLLAFNALAIPSLSIMSGGSKSPFAKNENASALLLVASQKTLPVMVAVVEQLGGALGESGLLVLPCVAAHLNQIIIDSFLVSLWKQKKGEFGNAKAA
;
A
#
# COMPACT_ATOMS: atom_id res chain seq x y z
N VAL A 1 -2.33 9.92 -18.89
CA VAL A 1 -1.50 8.83 -18.31
C VAL A 1 -0.52 9.43 -17.31
N PRO A 2 -0.36 8.90 -16.10
CA PRO A 2 0.46 9.49 -15.02
C PRO A 2 1.87 9.92 -15.47
N TRP A 3 2.51 9.13 -16.32
CA TRP A 3 3.86 9.41 -16.86
C TRP A 3 3.94 10.70 -17.69
N ILE A 4 2.85 11.10 -18.35
CA ILE A 4 2.77 12.34 -19.12
C ILE A 4 2.74 13.55 -18.17
N GLN A 5 2.05 13.44 -17.03
CA GLN A 5 2.03 14.49 -16.02
C GLN A 5 3.40 14.67 -15.37
N VAL A 6 4.05 13.55 -15.01
CA VAL A 6 5.44 13.57 -14.50
C VAL A 6 6.39 14.19 -15.53
N SER A 7 6.26 13.83 -16.81
CA SER A 7 7.11 14.37 -17.89
C SER A 7 6.95 15.89 -18.08
N LYS A 8 5.72 16.41 -17.93
CA LYS A 8 5.45 17.85 -18.05
C LYS A 8 6.14 18.68 -16.96
N SER A 9 6.25 18.14 -15.74
CA SER A 9 6.88 18.84 -14.61
C SER A 9 8.39 18.56 -14.47
N ARG A 10 9.05 17.97 -15.48
CA ARG A 10 10.46 17.52 -15.43
C ARG A 10 11.44 18.53 -14.86
N ALA A 11 11.33 19.81 -15.23
CA ALA A 11 12.24 20.85 -14.73
C ALA A 11 12.16 21.01 -13.21
N LEU A 12 10.97 20.88 -12.64
CA LEU A 12 10.74 20.93 -11.21
C LEU A 12 11.14 19.64 -10.51
N LEU A 13 10.98 18.48 -11.17
CA LEU A 13 11.47 17.20 -10.63
C LEU A 13 12.98 17.24 -10.41
N LEU A 14 13.73 17.82 -11.34
CA LEU A 14 15.19 17.97 -11.23
C LEU A 14 15.62 18.95 -10.13
N MET A 15 14.69 19.77 -9.63
CA MET A 15 14.90 20.68 -8.50
C MET A 15 14.46 20.07 -7.15
N VAL A 16 13.84 18.89 -7.14
CA VAL A 16 13.44 18.23 -5.89
C VAL A 16 14.68 17.77 -5.14
N LYS A 17 14.86 18.28 -3.92
CA LYS A 17 15.92 17.82 -3.03
C LYS A 17 15.68 16.35 -2.66
N PRO A 18 16.72 15.50 -2.69
CA PRO A 18 16.60 14.09 -2.30
C PRO A 18 15.99 13.89 -0.90
N GLU A 19 16.24 14.81 0.02
CA GLU A 19 15.68 14.83 1.37
C GLU A 19 14.15 14.83 1.37
N ILE A 20 13.53 15.66 0.52
CA ILE A 20 12.06 15.76 0.42
C ILE A 20 11.47 14.51 -0.20
N PHE A 21 12.17 13.92 -1.17
CA PHE A 21 11.78 12.64 -1.74
C PHE A 21 11.85 11.51 -0.70
N LEU A 22 12.89 11.49 0.14
CA LEU A 22 13.00 10.53 1.23
C LEU A 22 11.85 10.68 2.24
N VAL A 23 11.46 11.91 2.59
CA VAL A 23 10.29 12.16 3.44
C VAL A 23 9.01 11.62 2.79
N ALA A 24 8.82 11.81 1.48
CA ALA A 24 7.67 11.25 0.78
C ALA A 24 7.64 9.71 0.83
N VAL A 25 8.79 9.07 0.65
CA VAL A 25 8.95 7.61 0.76
C VAL A 25 8.58 7.12 2.16
N THR A 26 9.13 7.75 3.21
CA THR A 26 8.86 7.35 4.60
C THR A 26 7.42 7.58 5.00
N MET A 27 6.81 8.71 4.61
CA MET A 27 5.40 8.99 4.86
C MET A 27 4.48 8.00 4.13
N GLY A 28 4.81 7.63 2.88
CA GLY A 28 4.09 6.63 2.13
C GLY A 28 4.13 5.25 2.79
N ALA A 29 5.31 4.85 3.30
CA ALA A 29 5.47 3.60 4.05
C ALA A 29 4.72 3.63 5.38
N LEU A 30 4.78 4.74 6.12
CA LEU A 30 4.07 4.93 7.38
C LEU A 30 2.56 4.84 7.19
N LEU A 31 2.00 5.55 6.20
CA LEU A 31 0.58 5.50 5.89
C LEU A 31 0.11 4.07 5.59
N HIS A 32 0.90 3.33 4.81
CA HIS A 32 0.59 1.94 4.49
C HIS A 32 0.66 1.03 5.72
N ALA A 33 1.67 1.20 6.59
CA ALA A 33 1.77 0.46 7.84
C ALA A 33 0.55 0.70 8.76
N VAL A 34 0.06 1.95 8.83
CA VAL A 34 -1.16 2.29 9.57
C VAL A 34 -2.38 1.59 8.98
N LEU A 35 -2.54 1.59 7.66
CA LEU A 35 -3.66 0.91 7.00
C LEU A 35 -3.61 -0.60 7.18
N LEU A 36 -2.42 -1.21 7.07
CA LEU A 36 -2.20 -2.63 7.35
C LEU A 36 -2.59 -2.96 8.80
N ALA A 37 -2.12 -2.19 9.78
CA ALA A 37 -2.45 -2.40 11.18
C ALA A 37 -3.96 -2.27 11.43
N PHE A 38 -4.59 -1.23 10.88
CA PHE A 38 -6.02 -1.02 10.99
C PHE A 38 -6.83 -2.20 10.41
N ASN A 39 -6.50 -2.62 9.19
CA ASN A 39 -7.20 -3.73 8.53
C ASN A 39 -6.94 -5.07 9.24
N ALA A 40 -5.73 -5.29 9.79
CA ALA A 40 -5.42 -6.47 10.58
C ALA A 40 -6.27 -6.59 11.85
N LEU A 41 -6.70 -5.47 12.43
CA LEU A 41 -7.62 -5.42 13.57
C LEU A 41 -9.10 -5.49 13.15
N ALA A 42 -9.43 -4.90 11.99
CA ALA A 42 -10.80 -4.88 11.48
C ALA A 42 -11.26 -6.26 10.99
N ILE A 43 -10.40 -7.06 10.35
CA ILE A 43 -10.75 -8.35 9.77
C ILE A 43 -11.23 -9.37 10.81
N PRO A 44 -10.56 -9.55 11.97
CA PRO A 44 -11.09 -10.39 13.05
C PRO A 44 -12.45 -9.92 13.57
N SER A 45 -12.65 -8.60 13.68
CA SER A 45 -13.93 -8.02 14.11
C SER A 45 -15.06 -8.35 13.11
N LEU A 46 -14.79 -8.19 11.81
CA LEU A 46 -15.71 -8.60 10.74
C LEU A 46 -15.99 -10.11 10.75
N SER A 47 -14.97 -10.92 11.02
CA SER A 47 -15.11 -12.37 11.14
C SER A 47 -16.10 -12.75 12.24
N ILE A 48 -15.94 -12.17 13.44
CA ILE A 48 -16.83 -12.39 14.59
C ILE A 48 -18.27 -11.99 14.26
N MET A 49 -18.47 -10.79 13.72
CA MET A 49 -19.80 -10.28 13.37
C MET A 49 -20.50 -11.09 12.26
N SER A 50 -19.73 -11.68 11.35
CA SER A 50 -20.26 -12.44 10.19
C SER A 50 -20.37 -13.96 10.45
N GLY A 51 -20.34 -14.41 11.71
CA GLY A 51 -20.51 -15.83 12.07
C GLY A 51 -19.24 -16.53 12.58
N GLY A 52 -18.25 -15.77 13.04
CA GLY A 52 -17.05 -16.28 13.71
C GLY A 52 -16.26 -17.26 12.84
N SER A 53 -16.02 -18.47 13.36
CA SER A 53 -15.23 -19.50 12.68
C SER A 53 -15.82 -19.98 11.35
N LYS A 54 -17.12 -19.77 11.10
CA LYS A 54 -17.79 -20.11 9.84
C LYS A 54 -17.75 -18.97 8.82
N SER A 55 -17.26 -17.79 9.21
CA SER A 55 -17.16 -16.62 8.35
C SER A 55 -16.17 -16.84 7.20
N PRO A 56 -16.42 -16.30 6.00
CA PRO A 56 -15.42 -16.29 4.93
C PRO A 56 -14.13 -15.57 5.35
N PHE A 57 -14.20 -14.63 6.30
CA PHE A 57 -13.05 -13.88 6.82
C PHE A 57 -12.20 -14.67 7.83
N ALA A 58 -12.68 -15.83 8.32
CA ALA A 58 -11.90 -16.72 9.18
C ALA A 58 -10.88 -17.56 8.38
N LYS A 59 -11.06 -17.70 7.05
CA LYS A 59 -10.12 -18.41 6.19
C LYS A 59 -8.87 -17.57 5.98
N ASN A 60 -7.70 -18.14 6.25
CA ASN A 60 -6.43 -17.40 6.23
C ASN A 60 -6.14 -16.78 4.85
N GLU A 61 -6.47 -17.49 3.77
CA GLU A 61 -6.30 -17.00 2.39
C GLU A 61 -7.16 -15.76 2.13
N ASN A 62 -8.42 -15.77 2.58
CA ASN A 62 -9.34 -14.65 2.42
C ASN A 62 -8.95 -13.46 3.31
N ALA A 63 -8.58 -13.73 4.57
CA ALA A 63 -8.11 -12.71 5.49
C ALA A 63 -6.84 -12.02 4.98
N SER A 64 -5.88 -12.80 4.47
CA SER A 64 -4.63 -12.29 3.89
C SER A 64 -4.89 -11.47 2.63
N ALA A 65 -5.76 -11.95 1.73
CA ALA A 65 -6.14 -11.22 0.53
C ALA A 65 -6.83 -9.89 0.88
N LEU A 66 -7.79 -9.93 1.81
CA LEU A 66 -8.50 -8.74 2.26
C LEU A 66 -7.57 -7.74 2.96
N LEU A 67 -6.63 -8.22 3.78
CA LEU A 67 -5.64 -7.38 4.45
C LEU A 67 -4.79 -6.58 3.46
N LEU A 68 -4.25 -7.25 2.45
CA LEU A 68 -3.40 -6.63 1.43
C LEU A 68 -4.21 -5.66 0.56
N VAL A 69 -5.32 -6.14 -0.02
CA VAL A 69 -6.11 -5.36 -0.99
C VAL A 69 -6.75 -4.13 -0.33
N ALA A 70 -7.26 -4.25 0.89
CA ALA A 70 -7.87 -3.12 1.60
C ALA A 70 -6.84 -2.07 2.07
N SER A 71 -5.55 -2.44 2.17
CA SER A 71 -4.48 -1.55 2.62
C SER A 71 -3.76 -0.84 1.46
N GLN A 72 -4.03 -1.25 0.22
CA GLN A 72 -3.38 -0.71 -0.97
C GLN A 72 -4.04 0.60 -1.44
N LYS A 73 -3.23 1.62 -1.73
CA LYS A 73 -3.66 2.80 -2.49
C LYS A 73 -3.13 2.71 -3.92
N THR A 74 -4.02 2.91 -4.89
CA THR A 74 -3.68 2.77 -6.30
C THR A 74 -3.26 4.10 -6.90
N LEU A 75 -2.20 4.07 -7.71
CA LEU A 75 -1.67 5.26 -8.38
C LEU A 75 -2.73 5.98 -9.24
N PRO A 76 -3.59 5.30 -10.03
CA PRO A 76 -4.59 5.99 -10.85
C PRO A 76 -5.56 6.84 -10.04
N VAL A 77 -6.03 6.33 -8.89
CA VAL A 77 -6.96 7.07 -8.02
C VAL A 77 -6.26 8.26 -7.38
N MET A 78 -5.04 8.09 -6.88
CA MET A 78 -4.29 9.19 -6.29
C MET A 78 -4.01 10.31 -7.30
N VAL A 79 -3.64 9.97 -8.54
CA VAL A 79 -3.42 10.96 -9.61
C VAL A 79 -4.72 11.69 -9.98
N ALA A 80 -5.85 10.98 -10.07
CA ALA A 80 -7.14 11.61 -10.32
C ALA A 80 -7.53 12.61 -9.22
N VAL A 81 -7.27 12.29 -7.95
CA VAL A 81 -7.49 13.21 -6.83
C VAL A 81 -6.60 14.45 -6.94
N VAL A 82 -5.31 14.27 -7.26
CA VAL A 82 -4.38 15.40 -7.47
C VAL A 82 -4.83 16.31 -8.61
N GLU A 83 -5.34 15.74 -9.71
CA GLU A 83 -5.89 16.52 -10.82
C GLU A 83 -7.16 17.29 -10.39
N GLN A 84 -8.06 16.64 -9.64
CA GLN A 84 -9.27 17.29 -9.11
C GLN A 84 -8.99 18.42 -8.11
N LEU A 85 -7.87 18.35 -7.38
CA LEU A 85 -7.45 19.42 -6.48
C LEU A 85 -6.99 20.68 -7.21
N GLY A 86 -6.86 20.65 -8.55
CA GLY A 86 -6.76 21.85 -9.38
C GLY A 86 -5.57 22.77 -9.07
N GLY A 87 -4.49 22.23 -8.49
CA GLY A 87 -3.32 23.01 -8.09
C GLY A 87 -3.41 23.66 -6.70
N ALA A 88 -4.50 23.43 -5.95
CA ALA A 88 -4.70 24.01 -4.61
C ALA A 88 -3.59 23.63 -3.61
N LEU A 89 -2.95 22.48 -3.80
CA LEU A 89 -1.86 21.98 -2.96
C LEU A 89 -0.48 22.04 -3.64
N GLY A 90 -0.37 22.81 -4.73
CA GLY A 90 0.84 22.92 -5.55
C GLY A 90 0.71 22.25 -6.91
N GLU A 91 1.79 22.25 -7.68
CA GLU A 91 1.77 21.75 -9.05
C GLU A 91 1.47 20.25 -9.12
N SER A 92 0.46 19.88 -9.91
CA SER A 92 -0.04 18.50 -10.00
C SER A 92 1.07 17.49 -10.33
N GLY A 93 2.02 17.81 -11.20
CA GLY A 93 3.11 16.90 -11.54
C GLY A 93 4.12 16.68 -10.40
N LEU A 94 4.29 17.66 -9.51
CA LEU A 94 5.11 17.52 -8.30
C LEU A 94 4.41 16.65 -7.25
N LEU A 95 3.08 16.77 -7.13
CA LEU A 95 2.26 15.95 -6.23
C LEU A 95 2.11 14.49 -6.70
N VAL A 96 2.34 14.21 -7.99
CA VAL A 96 2.33 12.83 -8.50
C VAL A 96 3.55 12.04 -8.04
N LEU A 97 4.71 12.68 -7.81
CA LEU A 97 5.93 12.01 -7.32
C LEU A 97 5.73 11.23 -6.00
N PRO A 98 5.24 11.86 -4.91
CA PRO A 98 4.99 11.13 -3.67
C PRO A 98 3.95 10.02 -3.84
N CYS A 99 2.98 10.17 -4.76
CA CYS A 99 2.02 9.10 -5.08
C CYS A 99 2.70 7.88 -5.72
N VAL A 100 3.64 8.09 -6.66
CA VAL A 100 4.42 7.01 -7.27
C VAL A 100 5.31 6.34 -6.23
N ALA A 101 6.04 7.13 -5.43
CA ALA A 101 6.91 6.61 -4.38
C ALA A 101 6.12 5.77 -3.35
N ALA A 102 4.99 6.30 -2.87
CA ALA A 102 4.12 5.57 -1.94
C ALA A 102 3.59 4.27 -2.56
N HIS A 103 3.16 4.30 -3.82
CA HIS A 103 2.65 3.09 -4.49
C HIS A 103 3.73 2.01 -4.65
N LEU A 104 4.95 2.37 -5.06
CA LEU A 104 6.07 1.42 -5.15
C LEU A 104 6.46 0.86 -3.79
N ASN A 105 6.52 1.70 -2.76
CA ASN A 105 6.83 1.25 -1.40
C ASN A 105 5.81 0.21 -0.91
N GLN A 106 4.52 0.44 -1.16
CA GLN A 106 3.47 -0.50 -0.80
C GLN A 106 3.68 -1.86 -1.48
N ILE A 107 3.92 -1.87 -2.80
CA ILE A 107 4.18 -3.12 -3.55
C ILE A 107 5.37 -3.89 -2.96
N ILE A 108 6.45 -3.19 -2.62
CA ILE A 108 7.64 -3.81 -2.03
C ILE A 108 7.30 -4.40 -0.65
N ILE A 109 6.67 -3.62 0.24
CA ILE A 109 6.29 -4.06 1.59
C ILE A 109 5.37 -5.28 1.53
N ASP A 110 4.32 -5.24 0.71
CA ASP A 110 3.37 -6.34 0.55
C ASP A 110 4.06 -7.59 0.00
N SER A 111 4.99 -7.43 -0.95
CA SER A 111 5.78 -8.54 -1.49
C SER A 111 6.65 -9.21 -0.41
N PHE A 112 7.32 -8.42 0.43
CA PHE A 112 8.10 -8.94 1.57
C PHE A 112 7.20 -9.68 2.57
N LEU A 113 6.07 -9.07 2.94
CA LEU A 113 5.13 -9.63 3.90
C LEU A 113 4.56 -10.98 3.42
N VAL A 114 4.14 -11.08 2.16
CA VAL A 114 3.70 -12.34 1.54
C VAL A 114 4.83 -13.36 1.49
N SER A 115 6.07 -12.94 1.18
CA SER A 115 7.23 -13.84 1.16
C SER A 115 7.49 -14.46 2.55
N LEU A 116 7.46 -13.64 3.61
CA LEU A 116 7.63 -14.11 4.98
C LEU A 116 6.52 -15.08 5.42
N TRP A 117 5.27 -14.81 5.04
CA TRP A 117 4.16 -15.74 5.33
C TRP A 117 4.33 -17.08 4.63
N LYS A 118 4.81 -17.08 3.38
CA LYS A 118 5.10 -18.31 2.63
C LYS A 118 6.20 -19.13 3.28
N GLN A 119 7.30 -18.48 3.71
CA GLN A 119 8.39 -19.14 4.43
C GLN A 119 7.89 -19.80 5.72
N LYS A 120 7.16 -19.04 6.54
CA LYS A 120 6.57 -19.55 7.79
C LYS A 120 5.66 -20.75 7.54
N LYS A 121 4.79 -20.70 6.52
CA LYS A 121 3.90 -21.84 6.18
C LYS A 121 4.70 -23.08 5.74
N GLY A 122 5.81 -22.90 5.03
CA GLY A 122 6.72 -23.98 4.62
C GLY A 122 7.45 -24.65 5.79
N GLU A 123 7.98 -23.85 6.73
CA GLU A 123 8.64 -24.37 7.94
C GLU A 123 7.69 -25.19 8.82
N PHE A 124 6.47 -24.70 9.06
CA PHE A 124 5.44 -25.44 9.80
C PHE A 124 4.99 -26.72 9.07
N GLY A 125 5.01 -26.74 7.73
CA GLY A 125 4.70 -27.93 6.93
C GLY A 125 5.74 -29.03 7.10
N ASN A 126 7.03 -28.68 7.05
CA ASN A 126 8.13 -29.62 7.24
C ASN A 126 8.21 -30.15 8.68
N ALA A 127 7.98 -29.29 9.69
CA ALA A 127 7.99 -29.70 11.10
C ALA A 127 6.86 -30.69 11.45
N LYS A 128 5.75 -30.71 10.70
CA LYS A 128 4.64 -31.65 10.90
C LYS A 128 4.86 -32.99 10.16
N ALA A 129 5.81 -33.04 9.23
CA ALA A 129 6.10 -34.21 8.41
C ALA A 129 7.29 -35.05 8.92
N ALA A 130 8.03 -34.55 9.90
CA ALA A 130 9.10 -35.24 10.62
C ALA A 130 8.57 -35.84 11.93
#